data_AF-A0A960M536-F1
#
_entry.id   AF-A0A960M536-F1
#
_cell.length_a   1.000
_cell.length_b   1.000
_cell.length_c   1.000
_cell.angle_alpha   90.00
_cell.angle_beta   90.00
_cell.angle_gamma   90.00
#
_symmetry.space_group_name_H-M   'P 1'
#
loop_
_entity.id
_entity.type
_entity.pdbx_description
1 polymer ?
#
loop_
_entity_poly.entity_id
_entity_poly.type
_entity_poly.pdbx_seq_one_letter_code
_entity_poly.pdbx_strand_id
1 'polypeptide(L)'
;MSKMYEYLKQGLGEAIEHAKGKKTLRTKEVKLPKPPKEYRAKDIKALRKKLRCSQQVFAHILNVSVKTVQSWEIGQRHPNSTTNRLLEILESERKREEFFEAISA
;
A
#
# COMPACT_ATOMS: atom_id res chain seq x y z
N MET A 1 40.40 -20.16 2.29
CA MET A 1 38.97 -19.89 2.60
C MET A 1 38.40 -18.95 1.54
N SER A 2 37.12 -19.08 1.20
CA SER A 2 36.48 -18.25 0.16
C SER A 2 36.34 -16.79 0.63
N LYS A 3 36.64 -15.83 -0.26
CA LYS A 3 36.47 -14.40 -0.01
C LYS A 3 35.03 -14.04 0.41
N MET A 4 34.03 -14.78 -0.08
CA MET A 4 32.63 -14.61 0.31
C MET A 4 32.37 -14.93 1.79
N TYR A 5 33.04 -15.95 2.33
CA TYR A 5 32.89 -16.36 3.73
C TYR A 5 33.39 -15.25 4.68
N GLU A 6 34.54 -14.67 4.38
CA GLU A 6 35.12 -13.54 5.15
C GLU A 6 34.16 -12.34 5.17
N TYR A 7 33.60 -11.95 4.01
CA TYR A 7 32.65 -10.83 3.94
C TYR A 7 31.36 -11.07 4.74
N LEU A 8 30.79 -12.28 4.65
CA LEU A 8 29.58 -12.62 5.42
C LEU A 8 29.86 -12.62 6.93
N LYS A 9 30.99 -13.21 7.34
CA LYS A 9 31.43 -13.22 8.74
C LYS A 9 31.62 -11.79 9.28
N GLN A 10 32.24 -10.93 8.49
CA GLN A 10 32.40 -9.52 8.83
C GLN A 10 31.05 -8.81 8.95
N GLY A 11 30.19 -8.88 7.94
CA GLY A 11 28.89 -8.20 7.94
C GLY A 11 27.97 -8.63 9.10
N LEU A 12 27.97 -9.92 9.44
CA LEU A 12 27.23 -10.43 10.59
C LEU A 12 27.79 -9.90 11.92
N GLY A 13 29.12 -9.82 12.05
CA GLY A 13 29.77 -9.23 13.22
C GLY A 13 29.40 -7.75 13.39
N GLU A 14 29.40 -6.99 12.28
CA GLU A 14 29.00 -5.58 12.28
C GLU A 14 27.54 -5.38 12.67
N ALA A 15 26.64 -6.26 12.22
CA ALA A 15 25.22 -6.25 12.60
C ALA A 15 25.00 -6.49 14.10
N ILE A 16 25.78 -7.40 14.71
CA ILE A 16 25.72 -7.67 16.16
C ILE A 16 26.18 -6.45 16.97
N GLU A 17 27.29 -5.83 16.57
CA GLU A 17 27.79 -4.63 17.26
C GLU A 17 26.84 -3.43 17.10
N HIS A 18 26.14 -3.33 15.97
CA HIS A 18 25.05 -2.37 15.79
C HIS A 18 23.85 -2.64 16.70
N ALA A 19 23.41 -3.90 16.81
CA ALA A 19 22.32 -4.28 17.71
C ALA A 19 22.66 -4.01 19.20
N LYS A 20 23.94 -4.09 19.58
CA LYS A 20 24.44 -3.76 20.93
C LYS A 20 24.66 -2.25 21.15
N GLY A 21 24.41 -1.40 20.14
CA GLY A 21 24.65 0.04 20.20
C GLY A 21 26.13 0.46 20.18
N LYS A 22 27.05 -0.47 19.86
CA LYS A 22 28.50 -0.26 19.86
C LYS A 22 29.05 0.23 18.53
N LYS A 23 28.29 0.06 17.45
CA LYS A 23 28.66 0.50 16.10
C LYS A 23 27.46 1.16 15.44
N THR A 24 27.60 2.36 14.89
CA THR A 24 26.54 2.99 14.09
C THR A 24 26.67 2.54 12.63
N LEU A 25 25.61 1.94 12.09
CA LEU A 25 25.50 1.59 10.67
C LEU A 25 24.53 2.56 10.01
N ARG A 26 24.57 2.62 8.68
CA ARG A 26 23.60 3.40 7.91
C ARG A 26 22.20 2.78 8.09
N THR A 27 21.43 3.37 8.99
CA THR A 27 20.09 2.91 9.34
C THR A 27 19.06 3.89 8.78
N LYS A 28 18.00 3.34 8.17
CA LYS A 28 16.84 4.12 7.74
C LYS A 28 15.64 3.62 8.52
N GLU A 29 15.09 4.47 9.39
CA GLU A 29 13.79 4.19 10.00
C GLU A 29 12.70 4.35 8.94
N VAL A 30 11.94 3.29 8.72
CA VAL A 30 10.78 3.29 7.83
C VAL A 30 9.54 3.09 8.68
N LYS A 31 8.72 4.13 8.79
CA LYS A 31 7.42 4.04 9.47
C LYS A 31 6.45 3.30 8.56
N LEU A 32 5.89 2.19 9.06
CA LEU A 32 4.86 1.48 8.34
C LEU A 32 3.59 2.33 8.24
N PRO A 33 2.92 2.35 7.09
CA PRO A 33 1.70 3.12 6.93
C PRO A 33 0.58 2.53 7.79
N LYS A 34 -0.31 3.41 8.26
CA LYS A 34 -1.50 2.99 9.02
C LYS A 34 -2.40 2.09 8.16
N PRO A 35 -3.21 1.22 8.80
CA PRO A 35 -4.26 0.48 8.12
C PRO A 35 -5.15 1.41 7.28
N PRO A 36 -5.62 0.97 6.11
CA PRO A 36 -6.44 1.79 5.24
C PRO A 36 -7.77 2.11 5.91
N LYS A 37 -8.30 3.29 5.61
CA LYS A 37 -9.64 3.70 6.02
C LYS A 37 -10.69 2.72 5.49
N GLU A 38 -11.69 2.39 6.31
CA GLU A 38 -12.85 1.63 5.87
C GLU A 38 -13.82 2.51 5.08
N TYR A 39 -14.34 1.98 3.98
CA TYR A 39 -15.30 2.68 3.13
C TYR A 39 -16.71 2.11 3.28
N ARG A 40 -17.67 2.98 3.58
CA ARG A 40 -19.11 2.65 3.56
C ARG A 40 -19.67 2.81 2.16
N ALA A 41 -20.85 2.25 1.93
CA ALA A 41 -21.56 2.33 0.64
C ALA A 41 -21.67 3.76 0.07
N LYS A 42 -21.98 4.73 0.94
CA LYS A 42 -22.07 6.16 0.57
C LYS A 42 -20.73 6.73 0.13
N ASP A 43 -19.64 6.35 0.79
CA ASP A 43 -18.29 6.83 0.51
C ASP A 43 -17.82 6.36 -0.86
N ILE A 44 -18.05 5.08 -1.18
CA ILE A 44 -17.67 4.47 -2.46
C ILE A 44 -18.40 5.14 -3.61
N LYS A 45 -19.71 5.34 -3.46
CA LYS A 45 -20.55 6.03 -4.46
C LYS A 45 -20.13 7.49 -4.63
N ALA A 46 -19.79 8.18 -3.54
CA ALA A 46 -19.30 9.55 -3.58
C ALA A 46 -17.94 9.65 -4.28
N LEU A 47 -17.01 8.76 -3.96
CA LEU A 47 -15.68 8.70 -4.60
C LEU A 47 -15.80 8.46 -6.11
N ARG A 48 -16.60 7.48 -6.53
CA ARG A 48 -16.83 7.22 -7.96
C ARG A 48 -17.38 8.45 -8.67
N LYS A 49 -18.37 9.13 -8.06
CA LYS A 49 -18.94 10.36 -8.62
C LYS A 49 -17.92 11.50 -8.68
N LYS A 50 -17.06 11.64 -7.66
CA LYS A 50 -15.95 12.62 -7.64
C LYS A 50 -14.98 12.38 -8.80
N LEU A 51 -14.71 11.11 -9.13
CA LEU A 51 -13.89 10.70 -10.28
C LEU A 51 -14.63 10.77 -11.62
N ARG A 52 -15.91 11.17 -11.63
CA ARG A 52 -16.75 11.36 -12.82
C ARG A 52 -16.80 10.12 -13.74
N CYS A 53 -16.83 8.91 -13.16
CA CYS A 53 -16.86 7.67 -13.93
C CYS A 53 -18.11 6.82 -13.65
N SER A 54 -18.44 5.96 -14.63
CA SER A 54 -19.53 4.99 -14.51
C SER A 54 -19.15 3.84 -13.56
N GLN A 55 -20.12 3.06 -13.08
CA GLN A 55 -19.83 1.87 -12.27
C GLN A 55 -18.95 0.86 -13.02
N GLN A 56 -19.11 0.75 -14.35
CA GLN A 56 -18.29 -0.12 -15.19
C GLN A 56 -16.83 0.33 -15.25
N VAL A 57 -16.60 1.62 -15.51
CA VAL A 57 -15.24 2.18 -15.56
C VAL A 57 -14.58 2.08 -14.19
N PHE A 58 -15.31 2.38 -13.12
CA PHE A 58 -14.80 2.26 -11.74
C PHE A 58 -14.41 0.82 -11.38
N ALA A 59 -15.23 -0.15 -11.79
CA ALA A 59 -14.93 -1.57 -11.60
C ALA A 59 -13.67 -1.99 -12.36
N HIS A 60 -13.48 -1.49 -13.58
CA HIS A 60 -12.28 -1.74 -14.38
C HIS A 60 -11.02 -1.15 -13.73
N ILE A 61 -11.08 0.09 -13.24
CA ILE A 61 -9.98 0.74 -12.52
C ILE A 61 -9.56 -0.10 -11.29
N LEU A 62 -10.52 -0.63 -10.55
CA LEU A 62 -10.27 -1.43 -9.34
C LEU A 62 -10.02 -2.91 -9.61
N ASN A 63 -10.01 -3.34 -10.87
CA ASN A 63 -9.90 -4.73 -11.30
C ASN A 63 -10.89 -5.68 -10.57
N VAL A 64 -12.16 -5.29 -10.55
CA VAL A 64 -13.26 -6.09 -9.96
C VAL A 64 -14.45 -6.16 -10.91
N SER A 65 -15.39 -7.06 -10.61
CA SER A 65 -16.63 -7.12 -11.37
C SER A 65 -17.52 -5.89 -11.10
N VAL A 66 -18.34 -5.50 -12.09
CA VAL A 66 -19.34 -4.44 -11.92
C VAL A 66 -20.32 -4.77 -10.79
N LYS A 67 -20.69 -6.05 -10.65
CA LYS A 67 -21.55 -6.56 -9.59
C LYS A 67 -20.95 -6.35 -8.20
N THR A 68 -19.62 -6.43 -8.08
CA THR A 68 -18.90 -6.13 -6.84
C THR A 68 -19.07 -4.67 -6.46
N VAL A 69 -18.85 -3.74 -7.39
CA VAL A 69 -19.04 -2.30 -7.16
C VAL A 69 -20.50 -1.98 -6.79
N GLN A 70 -21.47 -2.59 -7.49
CA GLN A 70 -22.89 -2.42 -7.17
C GLN A 70 -23.20 -2.90 -5.75
N SER A 71 -22.73 -4.09 -5.37
CA SER A 71 -22.93 -4.67 -4.03
C SER A 71 -22.33 -3.80 -2.93
N TRP A 72 -21.18 -3.15 -3.20
CA TRP A 72 -20.58 -2.16 -2.29
C TRP A 72 -21.39 -0.88 -2.19
N GLU A 73 -21.85 -0.31 -3.30
CA GLU A 73 -22.62 0.96 -3.31
C GLU A 73 -24.02 0.84 -2.68
N ILE A 74 -24.57 -0.37 -2.57
CA ILE A 74 -25.82 -0.65 -1.85
C ILE A 74 -25.59 -1.19 -0.41
N GLY A 75 -24.34 -1.45 -0.02
CA GLY A 75 -23.99 -1.92 1.32
C GLY A 75 -24.23 -3.41 1.59
N GLN A 76 -24.48 -4.22 0.56
CA GLN A 76 -24.66 -5.68 0.72
C GLN A 76 -23.32 -6.37 1.03
N ARG A 77 -22.22 -5.89 0.45
CA ARG A 77 -20.87 -6.36 0.74
C ARG A 77 -19.97 -5.17 1.02
N HIS A 78 -18.83 -5.45 1.65
CA HIS A 78 -17.83 -4.44 1.95
C HIS A 78 -16.50 -4.78 1.26
N PRO A 79 -15.75 -3.78 0.80
CA PRO A 79 -14.39 -3.97 0.30
C PRO A 79 -13.47 -4.55 1.38
N ASN A 80 -12.53 -5.39 0.99
CA ASN A 80 -11.49 -5.91 1.89
C ASN A 80 -10.39 -4.85 2.13
N SER A 81 -9.45 -5.14 3.03
CA SER A 81 -8.36 -4.23 3.38
C SER A 81 -7.55 -3.75 2.16
N THR A 82 -7.21 -4.65 1.23
CA THR A 82 -6.47 -4.31 0.01
C THR A 82 -7.28 -3.36 -0.88
N THR A 83 -8.56 -3.64 -1.09
CA THR A 83 -9.44 -2.76 -1.85
C THR A 83 -9.62 -1.41 -1.15
N ASN A 84 -9.75 -1.39 0.18
CA ASN A 84 -9.80 -0.14 0.95
C ASN A 84 -8.54 0.71 0.72
N ARG A 85 -7.37 0.09 0.60
CA ARG A 85 -6.14 0.81 0.24
C ARG A 85 -6.19 1.38 -1.16
N LEU A 86 -6.71 0.65 -2.15
CA LEU A 86 -6.89 1.16 -3.51
C LEU A 86 -7.88 2.34 -3.55
N LEU A 87 -8.97 2.25 -2.79
CA LEU A 87 -9.94 3.34 -2.65
C LEU A 87 -9.29 4.59 -2.01
N GLU A 88 -8.45 4.39 -0.99
CA GLU A 88 -7.67 5.45 -0.34
C GLU A 88 -6.68 6.13 -1.29
N ILE A 89 -6.01 5.36 -2.12
CA ILE A 89 -5.14 5.88 -3.18
C ILE A 89 -5.99 6.70 -4.16
N LEU A 90 -7.13 6.18 -4.63
CA LEU A 90 -8.02 6.90 -5.55
C LEU A 90 -8.67 8.16 -4.95
N GLU A 91 -8.83 8.25 -3.64
CA GLU A 91 -9.41 9.43 -2.97
C GLU A 91 -8.46 10.63 -2.95
N SER A 92 -7.14 10.39 -2.93
CA SER A 92 -6.09 11.38 -2.68
C SER A 92 -5.07 11.45 -3.83
N GLU A 93 -4.97 12.60 -4.50
CA GLU A 93 -4.00 12.84 -5.58
C GLU A 93 -2.57 12.60 -5.14
N ARG A 94 -2.17 13.16 -3.98
CA ARG A 94 -0.84 12.93 -3.40
C ARG A 94 -0.54 11.43 -3.22
N LYS A 95 -1.52 10.65 -2.76
CA LYS A 95 -1.31 9.20 -2.52
C LYS A 95 -1.24 8.42 -3.82
N ARG A 96 -1.92 8.87 -4.89
CA ARG A 96 -1.72 8.32 -6.24
C ARG A 96 -0.29 8.52 -6.68
N GLU A 97 0.21 9.75 -6.62
CA GLU A 97 1.57 10.09 -7.05
C GLU A 97 2.62 9.28 -6.26
N GLU A 98 2.54 9.29 -4.93
CA GLU A 98 3.41 8.50 -4.06
C GLU A 98 3.38 6.99 -4.39
N PHE A 99 2.20 6.45 -4.68
CA PHE A 99 2.05 5.04 -5.05
C PHE A 99 2.68 4.74 -6.41
N PHE A 100 2.49 5.60 -7.40
CA PHE A 100 3.09 5.43 -8.73
C PHE A 100 4.61 5.55 -8.71
N GLU A 101 5.16 6.49 -7.92
CA GLU A 101 6.62 6.58 -7.70
C GLU A 101 7.16 5.31 -7.04
N ALA A 102 6.50 4.80 -6.01
CA ALA A 102 6.96 3.63 -5.27
C ALA A 102 7.01 2.33 -6.09
N ILE A 103 6.16 2.19 -7.11
CA ILE A 103 6.12 0.99 -7.99
C ILE A 103 6.95 1.15 -9.27
N SER A 104 7.40 2.36 -9.59
CA SER A 104 8.23 2.63 -10.78
C SER A 104 9.73 2.70 -10.47
N ALA A 105 10.11 2.72 -9.19
CA ALA A 105 11.48 2.61 -8.68
C ALA A 105 11.89 1.15 -8.42
#